data_AF-A0A060W1M0-F1
#
_entry.id   AF-A0A060W1M0-F1
#
_cell.length_a   1.000
_cell.length_b   1.000
_cell.length_c   1.000
_cell.angle_alpha   90.00
_cell.angle_beta   90.00
_cell.angle_gamma   90.00
#
_symmetry.space_group_name_H-M   'P 1'
#
loop_
_entity.id
_entity.type
_entity.pdbx_description
1 polymer ?
#
loop_
_entity_poly.entity_id
_entity_poly.type
_entity_poly.pdbx_seq_one_letter_code
_entity_poly.pdbx_strand_id
1 'polypeptide(L)'
;MPYYTTYLYSVQAARTVLWLPLGFIGLPASVSVSESTRPRSVVVEFQVQSSSLLPTVNILSVNPELAVFETPIVNPTNVSGIFNVQIVLSGSLDYEKASMVSVRLGLVTSSGRAEQTFHIRVVDENNTPQCEPLLQLPGVEVHVPENLPVPVTLYTVLASDADRNDTLSFSISQVLPNSSKGQFHISGGGSILSSQPFDYHTGPRNVSIFENQGPEDIVATVRANLTIPDVLYTFVKDYPHFKIGREDGVIRTAYNLDLEAERALAHSVLLVRAYSVAVECSATATVTVNVLDVNEFPPFCSPSVFVLEVSETIEVGSSLGSLTCVDIDVSNQSVSLTLVDNRSSLFKFRLKDGQLQVNNTLNYDSAEMATNNFQYEATILATDTGTPPLTSQVRVLVSVTPVNEHDPVFQTLFFSVPEGTRPGTAVGTVVARDTDWPFDNIRYSITTGDTMFTIDPEGAEHTGISLRFLVNI
;
A
#
# COMPACT_ATOMS: atom_id res chain seq x y z
N MET A 1 -1.49 -61.55 -72.37
CA MET A 1 -0.37 -61.82 -71.45
C MET A 1 0.92 -61.74 -72.26
N PRO A 2 1.84 -60.82 -71.93
CA PRO A 2 3.04 -61.29 -71.26
C PRO A 2 3.63 -60.37 -70.16
N TYR A 3 4.26 -61.04 -69.20
CA TYR A 3 5.52 -60.80 -68.48
C TYR A 3 5.82 -59.47 -67.76
N TYR A 4 5.95 -59.60 -66.45
CA TYR A 4 6.68 -58.73 -65.54
C TYR A 4 8.19 -58.76 -65.82
N THR A 5 8.84 -57.59 -65.69
CA THR A 5 10.25 -57.50 -65.32
C THR A 5 10.44 -56.37 -64.32
N THR A 6 10.93 -56.71 -63.13
CA THR A 6 11.22 -55.80 -62.02
C THR A 6 12.54 -55.07 -62.26
N TYR A 7 12.61 -53.77 -61.95
CA TYR A 7 13.87 -53.07 -61.67
C TYR A 7 13.73 -52.31 -60.35
N LEU A 8 14.56 -52.69 -59.38
CA LEU A 8 14.81 -51.97 -58.14
C LEU A 8 15.84 -50.88 -58.42
N TYR A 9 15.51 -49.63 -58.13
CA TYR A 9 16.48 -48.57 -57.86
C TYR A 9 16.07 -47.83 -56.58
N SER A 10 16.92 -47.95 -55.57
CA SER A 10 16.93 -47.15 -54.35
C SER A 10 17.69 -45.86 -54.59
N VAL A 11 17.09 -44.68 -54.37
CA VAL A 11 17.84 -43.45 -54.07
C VAL A 11 17.02 -42.53 -53.16
N GLN A 12 17.52 -42.40 -51.92
CA GLN A 12 17.44 -41.30 -50.96
C GLN A 12 16.13 -40.51 -50.78
N ALA A 13 15.55 -40.65 -49.58
CA ALA A 13 14.65 -39.67 -49.00
C ALA A 13 15.34 -38.30 -48.91
N ALA A 14 14.90 -37.34 -49.72
CA ALA A 14 15.12 -35.94 -49.43
C ALA A 14 14.30 -35.59 -48.19
N ARG A 15 14.95 -35.47 -47.03
CA ARG A 15 14.39 -34.73 -45.90
C ARG A 15 14.23 -33.29 -46.36
N THR A 16 13.03 -32.92 -46.75
CA THR A 16 12.61 -31.53 -46.88
C THR A 16 12.81 -30.89 -45.50
N VAL A 17 13.84 -30.06 -45.36
CA VAL A 17 13.98 -29.15 -44.22
C VAL A 17 12.80 -28.19 -44.34
N LEU A 18 11.76 -28.44 -43.55
CA LEU A 18 10.64 -27.50 -43.43
C LEU A 18 11.22 -26.24 -42.80
N TRP A 19 11.45 -25.20 -43.60
CA TRP A 19 11.82 -23.88 -43.10
C TRP A 19 10.66 -23.38 -42.25
N LEU A 20 10.83 -23.34 -40.94
CA LEU A 20 9.87 -22.70 -40.05
C LEU A 20 9.89 -21.18 -40.36
N PRO A 21 8.73 -20.56 -40.66
CA PRO A 21 8.68 -19.15 -41.01
C PRO A 21 9.11 -18.28 -39.82
N LEU A 22 9.92 -17.26 -40.09
CA LEU A 22 10.31 -16.25 -39.11
C LEU A 22 9.12 -15.34 -38.81
N GLY A 23 8.74 -15.18 -37.55
CA GLY A 23 7.55 -14.36 -37.23
C GLY A 23 7.31 -14.11 -35.75
N PHE A 24 6.44 -13.13 -35.50
CA PHE A 24 5.90 -12.83 -34.17
C PHE A 24 4.64 -13.66 -33.94
N ILE A 25 4.49 -14.21 -32.74
CA ILE A 25 3.36 -15.03 -32.30
C ILE A 25 2.77 -14.36 -31.05
N GLY A 26 1.49 -13.99 -31.13
CA GLY A 26 0.76 -13.48 -29.96
C GLY A 26 1.18 -12.07 -29.50
N LEU A 27 1.89 -11.29 -30.32
CA LEU A 27 2.13 -9.87 -30.01
C LEU A 27 0.79 -9.11 -30.09
N PRO A 28 0.32 -8.46 -29.02
CA PRO A 28 -0.94 -7.72 -29.05
C PRO A 28 -0.80 -6.47 -29.92
N ALA A 29 -1.90 -6.03 -30.54
CA ALA A 29 -1.93 -4.75 -31.25
C ALA A 29 -1.82 -3.57 -30.28
N SER A 30 -2.39 -3.70 -29.09
CA SER A 30 -2.21 -2.73 -28.00
C SER A 30 -2.30 -3.36 -26.62
N VAL A 31 -1.63 -2.76 -25.64
CA VAL A 31 -1.74 -3.06 -24.20
C VAL A 31 -2.03 -1.77 -23.43
N SER A 32 -2.73 -1.86 -22.30
CA SER A 32 -2.91 -0.73 -21.38
C SER A 32 -1.95 -0.89 -20.21
N VAL A 33 -1.21 0.17 -19.87
CA VAL A 33 -0.25 0.19 -18.77
C VAL A 33 -0.48 1.45 -17.96
N SER A 34 -0.66 1.31 -16.64
CA SER A 34 -0.79 2.47 -15.74
C SER A 34 0.52 3.25 -15.66
N GLU A 35 0.46 4.57 -15.60
CA GLU A 35 1.65 5.40 -15.42
C GLU A 35 2.36 5.20 -14.07
N SER A 36 1.65 4.71 -13.05
CA SER A 36 2.25 4.34 -11.75
C SER A 36 2.99 2.99 -11.78
N THR A 37 3.03 2.32 -12.94
CA THR A 37 3.78 1.07 -13.11
C THR A 37 5.26 1.31 -12.85
N ARG A 38 5.80 0.56 -11.89
CA ARG A 38 7.21 0.69 -11.47
C ARG A 38 8.17 0.34 -12.61
N PRO A 39 9.33 1.02 -12.71
CA PRO A 39 10.42 0.58 -13.58
C PRO A 39 10.79 -0.88 -13.33
N ARG A 40 11.29 -1.55 -14.37
CA ARG A 40 11.65 -2.98 -14.41
C ARG A 40 10.47 -3.95 -14.39
N SER A 41 9.24 -3.43 -14.52
CA SER A 41 8.05 -4.27 -14.72
C SER A 41 7.97 -4.76 -16.16
N VAL A 42 7.57 -6.03 -16.34
CA VAL A 42 7.22 -6.58 -17.65
C VAL A 42 5.86 -6.04 -18.06
N VAL A 43 5.78 -5.38 -19.22
CA VAL A 43 4.54 -4.76 -19.72
C VAL A 43 3.89 -5.50 -20.87
N VAL A 44 4.67 -6.31 -21.60
CA VAL A 44 4.16 -7.16 -22.69
C VAL A 44 4.96 -8.46 -22.72
N GLU A 45 4.27 -9.58 -22.84
CA GLU A 45 4.83 -10.89 -23.13
C GLU A 45 4.26 -11.43 -24.45
N PHE A 46 5.11 -12.00 -25.28
CA PHE A 46 4.71 -12.64 -26.54
C PHE A 46 5.75 -13.69 -26.96
N GLN A 47 5.52 -14.37 -28.07
CA GLN A 47 6.43 -15.37 -28.61
C GLN A 47 6.98 -14.97 -29.97
N VAL A 48 8.16 -15.48 -30.30
CA VAL A 48 8.71 -15.40 -31.66
C VAL A 48 9.10 -16.78 -32.16
N GLN A 49 8.90 -16.99 -33.45
CA GLN A 49 9.33 -18.18 -34.16
C GLN A 49 10.60 -17.89 -34.96
N SER A 50 11.62 -18.71 -34.79
CA SER A 50 12.90 -18.58 -35.48
C SER A 50 13.61 -19.92 -35.64
N SER A 51 14.28 -20.11 -36.77
CA SER A 51 15.20 -21.23 -37.01
C SER A 51 16.59 -21.01 -36.40
N SER A 52 16.91 -19.80 -35.92
CA SER A 52 18.16 -19.49 -35.22
C SER A 52 18.10 -20.00 -33.78
N LEU A 53 19.22 -20.54 -33.28
CA LEU A 53 19.36 -20.94 -31.87
C LEU A 53 19.37 -19.75 -30.91
N LEU A 54 19.72 -18.54 -31.41
CA LEU A 54 19.78 -17.30 -30.64
C LEU A 54 19.18 -16.15 -31.48
N PRO A 55 17.85 -16.01 -31.58
CA PRO A 55 17.24 -14.87 -32.23
C PRO A 55 17.37 -13.60 -31.36
N THR A 56 17.59 -12.46 -32.00
CA THR A 56 17.61 -11.16 -31.33
C THR A 56 16.36 -10.37 -31.68
N VAL A 57 15.67 -9.86 -30.66
CA VAL A 57 14.56 -8.92 -30.80
C VAL A 57 15.05 -7.55 -30.34
N ASN A 58 14.98 -6.57 -31.24
CA ASN A 58 15.39 -5.20 -30.98
C ASN A 58 14.20 -4.25 -31.05
N ILE A 59 14.20 -3.23 -30.20
CA ILE A 59 13.31 -2.08 -30.36
C ILE A 59 13.91 -1.18 -31.43
N LEU A 60 13.23 -1.04 -32.57
CA LEU A 60 13.68 -0.26 -33.71
C LEU A 60 13.35 1.23 -33.56
N SER A 61 12.19 1.54 -32.99
CA SER A 61 11.76 2.91 -32.71
C SER A 61 10.66 2.94 -31.65
N VAL A 62 10.65 4.00 -30.85
CA VAL A 62 9.58 4.34 -29.91
C VAL A 62 9.07 5.73 -30.28
N ASN A 63 7.76 5.90 -30.40
CA ASN A 63 7.14 7.19 -30.72
C ASN A 63 6.01 7.51 -29.72
N PRO A 64 6.08 8.62 -28.96
CA PRO A 64 7.17 9.61 -28.95
C PRO A 64 8.50 9.01 -28.46
N GLU A 65 9.63 9.64 -28.81
CA GLU A 65 10.96 9.17 -28.39
C GLU A 65 11.10 9.30 -26.86
N LEU A 66 10.83 8.20 -26.17
CA LEU A 66 10.92 8.08 -24.72
C LEU A 66 11.91 6.96 -24.39
N ALA A 67 12.87 7.24 -23.50
CA ALA A 67 13.86 6.25 -23.04
C ALA A 67 13.27 5.32 -21.97
N VAL A 68 12.19 4.62 -22.30
CA VAL A 68 11.33 3.93 -21.31
C VAL A 68 11.39 2.41 -21.36
N PHE A 69 12.18 1.79 -22.25
CA PHE A 69 12.28 0.32 -22.34
C PHE A 69 13.72 -0.17 -22.20
N GLU A 70 13.87 -1.31 -21.54
CA GLU A 70 15.12 -2.08 -21.55
C GLU A 70 15.25 -2.86 -22.87
N THR A 71 16.41 -3.47 -23.10
CA THR A 71 16.58 -4.43 -24.21
C THR A 71 15.62 -5.62 -24.02
N PRO A 72 14.82 -6.01 -25.04
CA PRO A 72 13.90 -7.14 -24.92
C PRO A 72 14.58 -8.42 -24.45
N ILE A 73 13.99 -9.08 -23.46
CA ILE A 73 14.51 -10.35 -22.93
C ILE A 73 13.94 -11.49 -23.76
N VAL A 74 14.81 -12.34 -24.32
CA VAL A 74 14.42 -13.47 -25.18
C VAL A 74 14.87 -14.79 -24.54
N ASN A 75 13.92 -15.64 -24.19
CA ASN A 75 14.16 -16.92 -23.52
C ASN A 75 13.71 -18.10 -24.39
N PRO A 76 14.49 -19.20 -24.48
CA PRO A 76 14.08 -20.40 -25.20
C PRO A 76 12.88 -21.08 -24.52
N THR A 77 12.05 -21.75 -25.31
CA THR A 77 10.93 -22.58 -24.79
C THR A 77 11.22 -24.07 -24.98
N ASN A 78 10.34 -24.92 -24.44
CA ASN A 78 10.39 -26.37 -24.65
C ASN A 78 10.01 -26.80 -26.08
N VAL A 79 9.56 -25.86 -26.92
CA VAL A 79 9.25 -26.10 -28.33
C VAL A 79 10.38 -25.56 -29.19
N SER A 80 11.01 -26.45 -29.96
CA SER A 80 12.12 -26.09 -30.84
C SER A 80 11.73 -24.97 -31.80
N GLY A 81 12.50 -23.88 -31.77
CA GLY A 81 12.31 -22.71 -32.65
C GLY A 81 11.27 -21.70 -32.16
N ILE A 82 10.74 -21.84 -30.93
CA ILE A 82 9.87 -20.85 -30.29
C ILE A 82 10.57 -20.26 -29.07
N PHE A 83 10.52 -18.93 -28.95
CA PHE A 83 11.15 -18.18 -27.87
C PHE A 83 10.13 -17.24 -27.24
N ASN A 84 10.11 -17.15 -25.90
CA ASN A 84 9.33 -16.15 -25.17
C ASN A 84 10.09 -14.82 -25.15
N VAL A 85 9.38 -13.73 -25.36
CA VAL A 85 9.92 -12.38 -25.36
C VAL A 85 9.17 -11.52 -24.35
N GLN A 86 9.92 -10.80 -23.52
CA GLN A 86 9.39 -9.85 -22.55
C GLN A 86 9.86 -8.43 -22.89
N ILE A 87 8.93 -7.48 -22.90
CA ILE A 87 9.21 -6.04 -22.96
C ILE A 87 9.16 -5.50 -21.54
N VAL A 88 10.25 -4.89 -21.10
CA VAL A 88 10.45 -4.41 -19.74
C VAL A 88 10.61 -2.89 -19.75
N LEU A 89 9.96 -2.20 -18.82
CA LEU A 89 10.14 -0.76 -18.64
C LEU A 89 11.51 -0.46 -18.02
N SER A 90 12.24 0.50 -18.58
CA SER A 90 13.48 1.05 -18.01
C SER A 90 13.21 2.32 -17.17
N GLY A 91 12.15 3.06 -17.50
CA GLY A 91 11.73 4.29 -16.82
C GLY A 91 10.24 4.29 -16.50
N SER A 92 9.76 5.37 -15.89
CA SER A 92 8.33 5.58 -15.66
C SER A 92 7.63 6.04 -16.93
N LEU A 93 6.38 5.63 -17.09
CA LEU A 93 5.45 6.23 -18.03
C LEU A 93 4.87 7.49 -17.40
N ASP A 94 4.36 8.40 -18.23
CA ASP A 94 3.82 9.69 -17.83
C ASP A 94 2.73 10.01 -18.87
N TYR A 95 1.47 9.97 -18.43
CA TYR A 95 0.31 10.11 -19.30
C TYR A 95 0.27 11.50 -19.94
N GLU A 96 0.63 12.54 -19.18
CA GLU A 96 0.61 13.94 -19.57
C GLU A 96 1.62 14.21 -20.69
N LYS A 97 2.76 13.51 -20.67
CA LYS A 97 3.74 13.54 -21.76
C LYS A 97 3.30 12.72 -22.97
N ALA A 98 2.73 11.53 -22.74
CA ALA A 98 2.35 10.63 -23.83
C ALA A 98 1.25 9.63 -23.44
N SER A 99 0.00 9.95 -23.74
CA SER A 99 -1.15 9.04 -23.53
C SER A 99 -1.09 7.76 -24.39
N MET A 100 -0.23 7.70 -25.41
CA MET A 100 -0.04 6.52 -26.26
C MET A 100 1.39 6.45 -26.79
N VAL A 101 2.02 5.29 -26.61
CA VAL A 101 3.40 5.01 -27.05
C VAL A 101 3.38 3.92 -28.11
N SER A 102 3.93 4.19 -29.29
CA SER A 102 4.04 3.21 -30.38
C SER A 102 5.44 2.60 -30.40
N VAL A 103 5.53 1.27 -30.28
CA VAL A 103 6.80 0.53 -30.20
C VAL A 103 6.92 -0.36 -31.42
N ARG A 104 7.94 -0.10 -32.24
CA ARG A 104 8.27 -0.93 -33.42
C ARG A 104 9.38 -1.90 -33.05
N LEU A 105 9.10 -3.19 -33.18
CA LEU A 105 10.03 -4.28 -32.90
C LEU A 105 10.61 -4.84 -34.20
N GLY A 106 11.86 -5.28 -34.12
CA GLY A 106 12.57 -5.97 -35.19
C GLY A 106 13.13 -7.29 -34.68
N LEU A 107 12.71 -8.39 -35.31
CA LEU A 107 13.26 -9.72 -35.12
C LEU A 107 14.29 -9.96 -36.23
N VAL A 108 15.56 -10.12 -35.83
CA VAL A 108 16.68 -10.32 -36.77
C VAL A 108 17.33 -11.67 -36.50
N THR A 109 17.59 -12.40 -37.59
CA THR A 109 18.35 -13.66 -37.57
C THR A 109 19.43 -13.64 -38.66
N SER A 110 20.29 -14.66 -38.67
CA SER A 110 21.25 -14.88 -39.76
C SER A 110 20.59 -15.18 -41.12
N SER A 111 19.29 -15.48 -41.15
CA SER A 111 18.55 -15.94 -42.32
C SER A 111 17.40 -15.04 -42.75
N GLY A 112 17.08 -13.95 -42.02
CA GLY A 112 15.97 -13.06 -42.35
C GLY A 112 15.67 -11.99 -41.30
N ARG A 113 14.68 -11.14 -41.60
CA ARG A 113 14.19 -10.07 -40.74
C ARG A 113 12.66 -10.01 -40.76
N ALA A 114 12.05 -9.82 -39.61
CA ALA A 114 10.63 -9.51 -39.47
C ALA A 114 10.46 -8.28 -38.57
N GLU A 115 9.40 -7.50 -38.78
CA GLU A 115 9.09 -6.34 -37.95
C GLU A 115 7.61 -6.30 -37.63
N GLN A 116 7.27 -5.79 -36.44
CA GLN A 116 5.89 -5.56 -36.04
C GLN A 116 5.81 -4.40 -35.06
N THR A 117 4.70 -3.66 -35.10
CA THR A 117 4.44 -2.55 -34.19
C THR A 117 3.29 -2.91 -33.26
N PHE A 118 3.42 -2.53 -31.99
CA PHE A 118 2.32 -2.53 -31.03
C PHE A 118 2.23 -1.17 -30.33
N HIS A 119 1.10 -0.92 -29.68
CA HIS A 119 0.84 0.34 -28.98
C HIS A 119 0.64 0.10 -27.47
N ILE A 120 1.22 0.97 -26.65
CA ILE A 120 0.91 1.06 -25.22
C ILE A 120 -0.02 2.25 -25.04
N ARG A 121 -1.22 2.01 -24.50
CA ARG A 121 -2.10 3.04 -24.00
C ARG A 121 -1.71 3.29 -22.56
N VAL A 122 -1.21 4.48 -22.27
CA VAL A 122 -0.94 4.87 -20.88
C VAL A 122 -2.29 5.14 -20.24
N VAL A 123 -2.52 4.56 -19.07
CA VAL A 123 -3.71 4.81 -18.27
C VAL A 123 -3.34 5.91 -17.27
N ASP A 124 -4.05 7.02 -17.38
CA ASP A 124 -4.02 8.18 -16.48
C ASP A 124 -4.45 7.74 -15.07
N GLU A 125 -3.66 8.11 -14.07
CA GLU A 125 -4.02 8.00 -12.66
C GLU A 125 -4.00 9.37 -12.01
N ASN A 126 -5.13 9.78 -11.42
CA ASN A 126 -5.31 11.12 -10.85
C ASN A 126 -4.14 11.53 -9.94
N ASN A 127 -3.36 12.50 -10.39
CA ASN A 127 -2.27 13.08 -9.62
C ASN A 127 -2.85 14.02 -8.54
N THR A 128 -2.01 14.43 -7.60
CA THR A 128 -2.41 15.45 -6.62
C THR A 128 -2.16 16.84 -7.21
N PRO A 129 -3.11 17.79 -7.12
CA PRO A 129 -2.93 19.14 -7.65
C PRO A 129 -1.77 19.84 -6.97
N GLN A 130 -0.96 20.56 -7.75
CA GLN A 130 0.18 21.34 -7.25
C GLN A 130 -0.20 22.82 -7.15
N CYS A 131 -0.01 23.40 -5.97
CA CYS A 131 -0.03 24.86 -5.81
C CYS A 131 1.17 25.47 -6.55
N GLU A 132 0.98 26.54 -7.32
CA GLU A 132 2.07 27.15 -8.11
C GLU A 132 3.15 27.77 -7.19
N PRO A 133 4.34 27.14 -7.04
CA PRO A 133 5.29 27.52 -6.00
C PRO A 133 6.08 28.80 -6.35
N LEU A 134 6.04 29.24 -7.62
CA LEU A 134 6.73 30.45 -8.08
C LEU A 134 5.96 31.76 -7.78
N LEU A 135 4.69 31.67 -7.36
CA LEU A 135 3.84 32.82 -7.04
C LEU A 135 3.15 32.72 -5.67
N GLN A 136 3.23 31.56 -5.00
CA GLN A 136 2.67 31.34 -3.68
C GLN A 136 3.77 30.96 -2.69
N LEU A 137 4.03 31.87 -1.74
CA LEU A 137 4.74 31.52 -0.51
C LEU A 137 3.73 30.82 0.41
N PRO A 138 4.12 29.78 1.17
CA PRO A 138 3.33 29.37 2.32
C PRO A 138 3.15 30.60 3.22
N GLY A 139 1.89 30.98 3.52
CA GLY A 139 1.57 32.11 4.40
C GLY A 139 1.55 33.50 3.75
N VAL A 140 0.86 33.67 2.60
CA VAL A 140 0.69 35.00 1.98
C VAL A 140 -0.09 35.96 2.89
N GLU A 141 0.53 37.09 3.25
CA GLU A 141 -0.10 38.17 4.00
C GLU A 141 -0.82 39.14 3.05
N VAL A 142 -2.09 39.45 3.36
CA VAL A 142 -2.88 40.45 2.64
C VAL A 142 -3.29 41.54 3.61
N HIS A 143 -2.81 42.76 3.35
CA HIS A 143 -3.24 43.94 4.11
C HIS A 143 -4.55 44.49 3.56
N VAL A 144 -5.56 44.55 4.42
CA VAL A 144 -6.94 44.93 4.06
C VAL A 144 -7.29 46.23 4.78
N PRO A 145 -7.45 47.36 4.07
CA PRO A 145 -7.96 48.59 4.68
C PRO A 145 -9.35 48.39 5.27
N GLU A 146 -9.58 48.93 6.48
CA GLU A 146 -10.84 48.72 7.22
C GLU A 146 -12.07 49.25 6.47
N ASN A 147 -11.88 50.36 5.73
CA ASN A 147 -12.94 51.05 5.00
C ASN A 147 -13.19 50.50 3.59
N LEU A 148 -12.77 49.25 3.31
CA LEU A 148 -13.03 48.64 2.01
C LEU A 148 -14.54 48.37 1.82
N PRO A 149 -15.11 48.78 0.69
CA PRO A 149 -16.50 48.46 0.37
C PRO A 149 -16.65 46.97 0.11
N VAL A 150 -17.65 46.34 0.74
CA VAL A 150 -17.95 44.90 0.60
C VAL A 150 -19.09 44.65 -0.39
N PRO A 151 -19.09 43.50 -1.11
CA PRO A 151 -18.11 42.42 -1.07
C PRO A 151 -16.80 42.79 -1.76
N VAL A 152 -15.67 42.32 -1.21
CA VAL A 152 -14.32 42.59 -1.74
C VAL A 152 -13.53 41.30 -1.89
N THR A 153 -12.83 41.15 -3.01
CA THR A 153 -11.84 40.08 -3.19
C THR A 153 -10.54 40.47 -2.51
N LEU A 154 -10.08 39.64 -1.58
CA LEU A 154 -8.88 39.88 -0.79
C LEU A 154 -7.66 39.24 -1.44
N TYR A 155 -7.84 38.03 -1.94
CA TYR A 155 -6.75 37.21 -2.46
C TYR A 155 -7.27 36.22 -3.50
N THR A 156 -6.43 35.75 -4.41
CA THR A 156 -6.76 34.64 -5.32
C THR A 156 -5.69 33.58 -5.23
N VAL A 157 -6.10 32.39 -4.81
CA VAL A 157 -5.28 31.18 -4.79
C VAL A 157 -5.14 30.66 -6.22
N LEU A 158 -3.90 30.43 -6.66
CA LEU A 158 -3.56 29.84 -7.94
C LEU A 158 -3.01 28.43 -7.68
N ALA A 159 -3.67 27.43 -8.24
CA ALA A 159 -3.19 26.05 -8.25
C ALA A 159 -3.36 25.49 -9.66
N SER A 160 -2.57 24.47 -9.99
CA SER A 160 -2.61 23.77 -11.26
C SER A 160 -2.66 22.26 -11.00
N ASP A 161 -3.55 21.57 -11.71
CA ASP A 161 -3.46 20.12 -11.85
C ASP A 161 -2.91 19.79 -13.24
N ALA A 162 -2.03 18.80 -13.31
CA ALA A 162 -1.43 18.36 -14.57
C ALA A 162 -2.38 17.45 -15.36
N ASP A 163 -3.37 16.85 -14.70
CA ASP A 163 -4.29 15.88 -15.25
C ASP A 163 -5.24 16.50 -16.30
N ARG A 164 -5.56 15.72 -17.34
CA ARG A 164 -6.37 16.21 -18.46
C ARG A 164 -7.85 16.31 -18.08
N ASN A 165 -8.39 17.53 -18.15
CA ASN A 165 -9.78 17.88 -17.79
C ASN A 165 -10.09 17.86 -16.29
N ASP A 166 -9.09 17.95 -15.42
CA ASP A 166 -9.37 18.06 -14.00
C ASP A 166 -10.02 19.40 -13.63
N THR A 167 -10.82 19.39 -12.57
CA THR A 167 -11.54 20.55 -12.05
C THR A 167 -11.08 20.82 -10.62
N LEU A 168 -10.24 21.84 -10.46
CA LEU A 168 -9.81 22.28 -9.15
C LEU A 168 -11.01 22.79 -8.33
N SER A 169 -11.12 22.29 -7.11
CA SER A 169 -12.06 22.80 -6.12
C SER A 169 -11.29 23.44 -4.97
N PHE A 170 -11.66 24.67 -4.65
CA PHE A 170 -11.04 25.41 -3.57
C PHE A 170 -11.99 25.47 -2.39
N SER A 171 -11.47 25.23 -1.19
CA SER A 171 -12.23 25.35 0.05
C SER A 171 -11.35 25.99 1.13
N ILE A 172 -12.00 26.71 2.06
CA ILE A 172 -11.33 27.21 3.26
C ILE A 172 -11.51 26.13 4.33
N SER A 173 -10.43 25.43 4.68
CA SER A 173 -10.44 24.40 5.72
C SER A 173 -10.72 25.00 7.10
N GLN A 174 -10.17 26.17 7.38
CA GLN A 174 -10.29 26.83 8.68
C GLN A 174 -10.21 28.35 8.54
N VAL A 175 -10.98 29.06 9.38
CA VAL A 175 -10.89 30.51 9.54
C VAL A 175 -10.55 30.80 10.98
N LEU A 176 -9.46 31.54 11.20
CA LEU A 176 -8.98 31.94 12.50
C LEU A 176 -8.86 33.45 12.61
N PRO A 177 -9.14 34.04 13.77
CA PRO A 177 -9.74 33.39 14.96
C PRO A 177 -11.20 32.96 14.70
N ASN A 178 -11.75 32.05 15.53
CA ASN A 178 -13.12 31.52 15.36
C ASN A 178 -14.22 32.61 15.29
N SER A 179 -13.98 33.79 15.85
CA SER A 179 -14.87 34.95 15.74
C SER A 179 -15.06 35.44 14.30
N SER A 180 -14.12 35.14 13.40
CA SER A 180 -14.17 35.49 11.98
C SER A 180 -14.82 34.41 11.12
N LYS A 181 -15.31 33.30 11.72
CA LYS A 181 -15.98 32.23 10.97
C LYS A 181 -17.20 32.78 10.24
N GLY A 182 -17.26 32.53 8.92
CA GLY A 182 -18.32 33.04 8.04
C GLY A 182 -18.10 34.45 7.49
N GLN A 183 -17.00 35.11 7.85
CA GLN A 183 -16.59 36.39 7.24
C GLN A 183 -16.01 36.20 5.84
N PHE A 184 -15.27 35.10 5.63
CA PHE A 184 -14.58 34.80 4.38
C PHE A 184 -15.24 33.65 3.62
N HIS A 185 -15.26 33.77 2.30
CA HIS A 185 -15.71 32.75 1.37
C HIS A 185 -14.68 32.58 0.25
N ILE A 186 -14.49 31.37 -0.26
CA ILE A 186 -13.67 31.13 -1.45
C ILE A 186 -14.56 30.77 -2.64
N SER A 187 -14.31 31.39 -3.78
CA SER A 187 -15.00 31.07 -5.03
C SER A 187 -14.44 29.78 -5.65
N GLY A 188 -15.19 29.17 -6.56
CA GLY A 188 -14.70 28.01 -7.32
C GLY A 188 -13.45 28.29 -8.18
N GLY A 189 -13.11 29.56 -8.40
CA GLY A 189 -11.86 29.98 -9.06
C GLY A 189 -10.74 30.35 -8.11
N GLY A 190 -10.83 30.02 -6.82
CA GLY A 190 -9.76 30.24 -5.83
C GLY A 190 -9.72 31.63 -5.21
N SER A 191 -10.63 32.55 -5.57
CA SER A 191 -10.68 33.90 -4.98
C SER A 191 -11.29 33.88 -3.59
N ILE A 192 -10.56 34.34 -2.58
CA ILE A 192 -11.04 34.59 -1.22
C ILE A 192 -11.68 35.98 -1.16
N LEU A 193 -12.95 36.02 -0.76
CA LEU A 193 -13.75 37.23 -0.63
C LEU A 193 -14.19 37.43 0.82
N SER A 194 -14.34 38.69 1.22
CA SER A 194 -15.11 39.04 2.42
C SER A 194 -16.42 39.71 2.03
N SER A 195 -17.50 39.28 2.67
CA SER A 195 -18.84 39.88 2.56
C SER A 195 -19.16 40.83 3.72
N GLN A 196 -18.27 40.92 4.72
CA GLN A 196 -18.46 41.73 5.93
C GLN A 196 -17.40 42.83 6.04
N PRO A 197 -17.77 44.04 6.49
CA PRO A 197 -16.83 45.14 6.66
C PRO A 197 -15.77 44.80 7.72
N PHE A 198 -14.61 45.43 7.62
CA PHE A 198 -13.51 45.28 8.57
C PHE A 198 -13.55 46.45 9.55
N ASP A 199 -13.40 46.17 10.84
CA ASP A 199 -13.28 47.21 11.89
C ASP A 199 -11.98 46.98 12.66
N TYR A 200 -10.98 47.83 12.41
CA TYR A 200 -9.67 47.72 13.05
C TYR A 200 -9.69 48.24 14.50
N HIS A 201 -10.63 49.12 14.84
CA HIS A 201 -10.73 49.73 16.17
C HIS A 201 -11.28 48.76 17.22
N THR A 202 -12.00 47.72 16.79
CA THR A 202 -12.49 46.62 17.63
C THR A 202 -11.85 45.27 17.29
N GLY A 203 -10.76 45.26 16.50
CA GLY A 203 -10.12 44.04 16.00
C GLY A 203 -9.71 43.05 17.10
N PRO A 204 -9.67 41.74 16.81
CA PRO A 204 -9.37 40.73 17.81
C PRO A 204 -7.97 40.93 18.38
N ARG A 205 -7.87 41.11 19.69
CA ARG A 205 -6.59 41.07 20.45
C ARG A 205 -6.03 39.65 20.57
N ASN A 206 -6.77 38.67 20.06
CA ASN A 206 -6.43 37.27 20.09
C ASN A 206 -6.10 36.84 18.67
N VAL A 207 -4.87 36.36 18.47
CA VAL A 207 -4.41 35.78 17.21
C VAL A 207 -4.18 34.29 17.43
N SER A 208 -4.37 33.51 16.37
CA SER A 208 -4.09 32.08 16.38
C SER A 208 -3.08 31.76 15.30
N ILE A 209 -2.09 30.96 15.63
CA ILE A 209 -1.06 30.43 14.72
C ILE A 209 -0.94 28.93 14.95
N PHE A 210 -0.49 28.18 13.96
CA PHE A 210 -0.19 26.76 14.13
C PHE A 210 1.19 26.57 14.79
N GLU A 211 1.44 25.40 15.37
CA GLU A 211 2.72 25.12 16.01
C GLU A 211 3.85 24.90 15.00
N ASN A 212 3.55 24.37 13.82
CA ASN A 212 4.53 24.16 12.75
C ASN A 212 5.08 25.45 12.11
N GLN A 213 4.81 26.63 12.70
CA GLN A 213 5.44 27.88 12.32
C GLN A 213 6.93 27.85 12.68
N GLY A 214 7.76 28.13 11.69
CA GLY A 214 9.21 28.24 11.82
C GLY A 214 9.63 29.57 12.42
N PRO A 215 10.94 29.82 12.60
CA PRO A 215 11.44 31.10 13.06
C PRO A 215 11.18 32.19 12.02
N GLU A 216 10.96 33.42 12.49
CA GLU A 216 10.63 34.61 11.69
C GLU A 216 9.18 34.71 11.19
N ASP A 217 8.36 33.68 11.37
CA ASP A 217 6.96 33.70 10.98
C ASP A 217 6.20 34.79 11.71
N ILE A 218 5.40 35.55 10.96
CA ILE A 218 4.66 36.70 11.49
C ILE A 218 3.47 36.20 12.31
N VAL A 219 3.41 36.62 13.57
CA VAL A 219 2.33 36.29 14.49
C VAL A 219 1.27 37.39 14.48
N ALA A 220 1.69 38.65 14.60
CA ALA A 220 0.78 39.78 14.67
C ALA A 220 1.54 41.08 14.39
N THR A 221 0.82 42.13 13.99
CA THR A 221 1.38 43.48 13.89
C THR A 221 0.68 44.40 14.88
N VAL A 222 1.46 45.05 15.75
CA VAL A 222 0.96 46.04 16.70
C VAL A 222 1.32 47.42 16.20
N ARG A 223 0.35 48.33 16.13
CA ARG A 223 0.58 49.73 15.75
C ARG A 223 0.05 50.70 16.81
N ALA A 224 0.88 51.66 17.17
CA ALA A 224 0.44 52.85 17.88
C ALA A 224 -0.30 53.80 16.93
N ASN A 225 -0.96 54.83 17.49
CA ASN A 225 -1.68 55.82 16.70
C ASN A 225 -0.76 56.46 15.65
N LEU A 226 -1.18 56.43 14.38
CA LEU A 226 -0.41 56.90 13.21
C LEU A 226 -0.07 58.39 13.25
N THR A 227 -0.67 59.17 14.15
CA THR A 227 -0.38 60.60 14.32
C THR A 227 0.84 60.88 15.22
N ILE A 228 1.40 59.86 15.89
CA ILE A 228 2.56 60.01 16.78
C ILE A 228 3.83 59.57 16.02
N PRO A 229 4.83 60.45 15.84
CA PRO A 229 6.08 60.10 15.18
C PRO A 229 7.05 59.34 16.10
N ASP A 230 8.05 58.69 15.48
CA ASP A 230 9.20 58.03 16.13
C ASP A 230 8.81 57.06 17.26
N VAL A 231 7.86 56.17 16.95
CA VAL A 231 7.40 55.13 17.86
C VAL A 231 8.28 53.89 17.74
N LEU A 232 8.74 53.40 18.89
CA LEU A 232 9.50 52.16 19.03
C LEU A 232 8.71 51.14 19.83
N TYR A 233 8.82 49.88 19.43
CA TYR A 233 8.12 48.75 20.03
C TYR A 233 9.08 47.83 20.80
N THR A 234 8.60 47.30 21.91
CA THR A 234 9.35 46.34 22.74
C THR A 234 8.38 45.49 23.55
N PHE A 235 8.81 44.31 23.98
CA PHE A 235 8.10 43.56 25.00
C PHE A 235 8.43 44.10 26.39
N VAL A 236 7.43 44.11 27.27
CA VAL A 236 7.62 44.56 28.66
C VAL A 236 8.44 43.55 29.48
N LYS A 237 8.46 42.28 29.07
CA LYS A 237 9.29 41.21 29.62
C LYS A 237 9.83 40.33 28.50
N ASP A 238 10.71 39.39 28.84
CA ASP A 238 11.23 38.42 27.89
C ASP A 238 10.19 37.34 27.54
N TYR A 239 10.16 36.96 26.27
CA TYR A 239 9.27 35.94 25.69
C TYR A 239 10.10 35.08 24.72
N PRO A 240 10.68 33.95 25.15
CA PRO A 240 11.73 33.27 24.39
C PRO A 240 11.30 32.81 22.98
N HIS A 241 10.01 32.51 22.78
CA HIS A 241 9.47 32.04 21.49
C HIS A 241 9.01 33.17 20.57
N PHE A 242 9.02 34.42 21.04
CA PHE A 242 8.52 35.55 20.28
C PHE A 242 9.51 36.71 20.31
N LYS A 243 9.58 37.44 19.21
CA LYS A 243 10.32 38.68 19.12
C LYS A 243 9.48 39.75 18.45
N ILE A 244 9.76 41.01 18.73
CA ILE A 244 9.06 42.13 18.13
C ILE A 244 10.06 43.03 17.42
N GLY A 245 9.76 43.40 16.19
CA GLY A 245 10.56 44.37 15.46
C GLY A 245 10.40 45.75 16.07
N ARG A 246 11.54 46.38 16.36
CA ARG A 246 11.61 47.61 17.14
C ARG A 246 10.94 48.80 16.44
N GLU A 247 10.93 48.83 15.11
CA GLU A 247 10.44 49.96 14.31
C GLU A 247 9.13 49.65 13.59
N ASP A 248 8.86 48.38 13.27
CA ASP A 248 7.68 47.94 12.52
C ASP A 248 6.53 47.44 13.42
N GLY A 249 6.83 47.11 14.68
CA GLY A 249 5.85 46.55 15.64
C GLY A 249 5.36 45.15 15.27
N VAL A 250 6.07 44.47 14.36
CA VAL A 250 5.70 43.13 13.89
C VAL A 250 6.26 42.10 14.86
N ILE A 251 5.37 41.32 15.47
CA ILE A 251 5.68 40.17 16.31
C ILE A 251 5.94 38.98 15.41
N ARG A 252 7.08 38.34 15.61
CA ARG A 252 7.51 37.12 14.90
C ARG A 252 7.83 36.01 15.88
N THR A 253 7.73 34.78 15.45
CA THR A 253 8.33 33.64 16.15
C THR A 253 9.85 33.80 16.19
N ALA A 254 10.46 33.42 17.31
CA ALA A 254 11.92 33.40 17.46
C ALA A 254 12.51 32.01 17.18
N TYR A 255 11.70 30.97 17.40
CA TYR A 255 12.03 29.56 17.22
C TYR A 255 10.79 28.82 16.72
N ASN A 256 10.98 27.57 16.29
CA ASN A 256 9.87 26.65 16.04
C ASN A 256 9.00 26.55 17.29
N LEU A 257 7.69 26.54 17.09
CA LEU A 257 6.74 26.21 18.14
C LEU A 257 6.50 24.69 18.11
N ASP A 258 6.21 24.12 19.27
CA ASP A 258 6.03 22.67 19.44
C ASP A 258 5.24 22.47 20.74
N LEU A 259 3.96 22.12 20.62
CA LEU A 259 3.05 21.92 21.74
C LEU A 259 3.27 20.55 22.38
N GLU A 260 3.73 19.55 21.65
CA GLU A 260 4.12 18.23 22.18
C GLU A 260 5.27 18.40 23.17
N ALA A 261 6.24 19.26 22.86
CA ALA A 261 7.35 19.61 23.74
C ALA A 261 6.95 20.61 24.84
N GLU A 262 6.19 21.67 24.51
CA GLU A 262 5.86 22.74 25.44
C GLU A 262 4.38 23.18 25.36
N ARG A 263 3.50 22.38 25.98
CA ARG A 263 2.05 22.63 26.09
C ARG A 263 1.66 24.02 26.63
N ALA A 264 2.55 24.70 27.36
CA ALA A 264 2.31 26.04 27.86
C ALA A 264 2.17 27.09 26.73
N LEU A 265 2.69 26.80 25.53
CA LEU A 265 2.62 27.69 24.37
C LEU A 265 1.19 27.83 23.83
N ALA A 266 0.30 26.85 24.10
CA ALA A 266 -1.09 26.84 23.65
C ALA A 266 -1.83 28.17 23.95
N HIS A 267 -1.43 28.87 25.02
CA HIS A 267 -1.97 30.18 25.34
C HIS A 267 -0.89 31.14 25.88
N SER A 268 -0.39 31.99 24.99
CA SER A 268 0.64 33.00 25.29
C SER A 268 0.05 34.41 25.37
N VAL A 269 0.32 35.14 26.45
CA VAL A 269 -0.10 36.54 26.61
C VAL A 269 1.12 37.47 26.55
N LEU A 270 1.25 38.16 25.43
CA LEU A 270 2.35 39.09 25.13
C LEU A 270 1.97 40.51 25.54
N LEU A 271 2.80 41.13 26.39
CA LEU A 271 2.64 42.51 26.82
C LEU A 271 3.62 43.38 26.04
N VAL A 272 3.09 44.17 25.11
CA VAL A 272 3.84 45.06 24.22
C VAL A 272 3.79 46.48 24.76
N ARG A 273 4.90 47.18 24.68
CA ARG A 273 5.03 48.63 24.93
C ARG A 273 5.38 49.34 23.63
N ALA A 274 4.64 50.40 23.33
CA ALA A 274 5.01 51.41 22.35
C ALA A 274 5.52 52.65 23.08
N TYR A 275 6.65 53.19 22.65
CA TYR A 275 7.28 54.39 23.21
C TYR A 275 7.62 55.37 22.10
N SER A 276 7.12 56.61 22.16
CA SER A 276 7.52 57.67 21.24
C SER A 276 8.72 58.42 21.82
N VAL A 277 9.80 58.47 21.06
CA VAL A 277 10.99 59.25 21.44
C VAL A 277 10.72 60.75 21.27
N ALA A 278 9.94 61.14 20.27
CA ALA A 278 9.65 62.54 19.96
C ALA A 278 8.74 63.22 21.00
N VAL A 279 7.77 62.49 21.54
CA VAL A 279 6.75 63.02 22.46
C VAL A 279 6.95 62.52 23.91
N GLU A 280 7.91 61.62 24.13
CA GLU A 280 8.22 61.01 25.43
C GLU A 280 7.01 60.37 26.13
N CYS A 281 6.12 59.75 25.34
CA CYS A 281 4.93 59.06 25.84
C CYS A 281 5.02 57.56 25.59
N SER A 282 4.35 56.77 26.44
CA SER A 282 4.30 55.32 26.30
C SER A 282 2.90 54.77 26.50
N ALA A 283 2.57 53.70 25.78
CA ALA A 283 1.35 52.93 25.96
C ALA A 283 1.67 51.44 25.94
N THR A 284 0.82 50.64 26.59
CA THR A 284 0.94 49.18 26.60
C THR A 284 -0.30 48.51 26.05
N ALA A 285 -0.11 47.40 25.35
CA ALA A 285 -1.17 46.57 24.82
C ALA A 285 -0.88 45.09 25.08
N THR A 286 -1.94 44.31 25.23
CA THR A 286 -1.88 42.85 25.38
C THR A 286 -2.25 42.19 24.06
N VAL A 287 -1.41 41.29 23.58
CA VAL A 287 -1.67 40.40 22.45
C VAL A 287 -1.75 38.99 22.99
N THR A 288 -2.89 38.33 22.79
CA THR A 288 -3.05 36.92 23.14
C THR A 288 -2.76 36.10 21.89
N VAL A 289 -1.85 35.14 22.00
CA VAL A 289 -1.48 34.21 20.94
C VAL A 289 -1.95 32.82 21.36
N ASN A 290 -2.85 32.22 20.59
CA ASN A 290 -3.26 30.83 20.77
C ASN A 290 -2.49 29.99 19.75
N VAL A 291 -1.55 29.19 20.23
CA VAL A 291 -0.86 28.22 19.37
C VAL A 291 -1.78 27.01 19.21
N LEU A 292 -2.03 26.63 17.97
CA LEU A 292 -2.94 25.56 17.59
C LEU A 292 -2.15 24.32 17.20
N ASP A 293 -2.64 23.20 17.72
CA ASP A 293 -2.17 21.85 17.45
C ASP A 293 -2.30 21.49 15.96
N VAL A 294 -1.31 20.77 15.45
CA VAL A 294 -1.24 20.17 14.12
C VAL A 294 -1.05 18.67 14.30
N ASN A 295 -1.80 17.87 13.55
CA ASN A 295 -1.65 16.41 13.58
C ASN A 295 -0.35 16.00 12.86
N GLU A 296 0.74 15.83 13.60
CA GLU A 296 2.08 15.56 13.05
C GLU A 296 2.57 14.14 13.34
N PHE A 297 2.03 13.49 14.39
CA PHE A 297 2.49 12.19 14.84
C PHE A 297 1.43 11.10 14.64
N PRO A 298 1.72 10.01 13.88
CA PRO A 298 0.80 8.89 13.81
C PRO A 298 0.70 8.16 15.15
N PRO A 299 -0.42 7.46 15.43
CA PRO A 299 -0.60 6.69 16.65
C PRO A 299 0.53 5.69 16.90
N PHE A 300 1.13 5.72 18.10
CA PHE A 300 2.11 4.73 18.52
C PHE A 300 1.43 3.54 19.19
N CYS A 301 1.57 2.35 18.59
CA CYS A 301 0.93 1.13 19.06
C CYS A 301 1.93 0.14 19.69
N SER A 302 1.53 -0.48 20.81
CA SER A 302 2.28 -1.52 21.50
C SER A 302 1.40 -2.75 21.78
N PRO A 303 1.82 -3.96 21.39
CA PRO A 303 3.06 -4.25 20.65
C PRO A 303 2.98 -3.82 19.16
N SER A 304 4.14 -3.61 18.52
CA SER A 304 4.23 -3.32 17.07
C SER A 304 4.13 -4.57 16.19
N VAL A 305 4.25 -5.76 16.80
CA VAL A 305 4.02 -7.05 16.15
C VAL A 305 3.43 -8.05 17.13
N PHE A 306 2.43 -8.80 16.68
CA PHE A 306 1.96 -10.02 17.33
C PHE A 306 2.65 -11.21 16.67
N VAL A 307 3.35 -12.02 17.46
CA VAL A 307 3.88 -13.33 17.06
C VAL A 307 3.29 -14.35 18.01
N LEU A 308 2.38 -15.16 17.49
CA LEU A 308 1.52 -16.04 18.30
C LEU A 308 1.59 -17.47 17.78
N GLU A 309 1.55 -18.43 18.69
CA GLU A 309 1.35 -19.85 18.41
C GLU A 309 0.01 -20.27 19.00
N VAL A 310 -0.87 -20.82 18.17
CA VAL A 310 -2.27 -21.07 18.51
C VAL A 310 -2.67 -22.48 18.10
N SER A 311 -3.24 -23.24 19.03
CA SER A 311 -3.76 -24.58 18.73
C SER A 311 -4.94 -24.52 17.75
N GLU A 312 -5.04 -25.50 16.84
CA GLU A 312 -6.19 -25.59 15.94
C GLU A 312 -7.53 -25.77 16.68
N THR A 313 -7.48 -26.39 17.87
CA THR A 313 -8.63 -26.64 18.74
C THR A 313 -9.02 -25.43 19.61
N ILE A 314 -8.37 -24.27 19.42
CA ILE A 314 -8.70 -23.07 20.19
C ILE A 314 -10.17 -22.67 19.98
N GLU A 315 -10.84 -22.31 21.08
CA GLU A 315 -12.23 -21.90 21.02
C GLU A 315 -12.39 -20.56 20.28
N VAL A 316 -13.39 -20.49 19.41
CA VAL A 316 -13.80 -19.24 18.75
C VAL A 316 -14.21 -18.21 19.80
N GLY A 317 -13.65 -17.01 19.71
CA GLY A 317 -13.82 -15.93 20.67
C GLY A 317 -12.70 -15.79 21.70
N SER A 318 -11.76 -16.75 21.77
CA SER A 318 -10.58 -16.67 22.62
C SER A 318 -9.75 -15.42 22.33
N SER A 319 -9.29 -14.73 23.37
CA SER A 319 -8.38 -13.58 23.24
C SER A 319 -6.93 -14.04 23.11
N LEU A 320 -6.24 -13.53 22.10
CA LEU A 320 -4.85 -13.84 21.79
C LEU A 320 -3.89 -12.77 22.29
N GLY A 321 -4.38 -11.54 22.49
CA GLY A 321 -3.57 -10.44 22.97
C GLY A 321 -4.27 -9.09 22.83
N SER A 322 -3.74 -8.10 23.54
CA SER A 322 -4.25 -6.73 23.56
C SER A 322 -3.29 -5.77 22.87
N LEU A 323 -3.84 -4.87 22.07
CA LEU A 323 -3.15 -3.75 21.45
C LEU A 323 -3.54 -2.46 22.18
N THR A 324 -2.56 -1.65 22.53
CA THR A 324 -2.78 -0.29 23.02
C THR A 324 -2.09 0.69 22.09
N CYS A 325 -2.82 1.69 21.63
CA CYS A 325 -2.29 2.76 20.80
C CYS A 325 -2.46 4.10 21.52
N VAL A 326 -1.43 4.93 21.46
CA VAL A 326 -1.39 6.26 22.07
C VAL A 326 -0.93 7.25 21.02
N ASP A 327 -1.64 8.36 20.92
CA ASP A 327 -1.23 9.51 20.12
C ASP A 327 -0.56 10.54 21.04
N ILE A 328 0.53 11.15 20.57
CA ILE A 328 1.30 12.11 21.37
C ILE A 328 0.89 13.56 21.13
N ASP A 329 0.16 13.84 20.06
CA ASP A 329 -0.37 15.18 19.75
C ASP A 329 -1.15 15.75 20.94
N VAL A 330 -1.15 17.07 21.11
CA VAL A 330 -1.84 17.69 22.25
C VAL A 330 -3.36 17.55 22.13
N SER A 331 -3.91 17.53 20.93
CA SER A 331 -5.32 17.21 20.76
C SER A 331 -5.63 15.77 21.20
N ASN A 332 -6.71 15.59 21.97
CA ASN A 332 -7.17 14.25 22.36
C ASN A 332 -7.81 13.56 21.15
N GLN A 333 -6.98 13.04 20.26
CA GLN A 333 -7.44 12.32 19.07
C GLN A 333 -7.85 10.89 19.44
N SER A 334 -8.91 10.39 18.80
CA SER A 334 -9.32 9.00 18.98
C SER A 334 -8.63 8.12 17.92
N VAL A 335 -8.10 6.98 18.34
CA VAL A 335 -7.44 6.04 17.43
C VAL A 335 -8.44 4.96 17.02
N SER A 336 -8.70 4.88 15.73
CA SER A 336 -9.48 3.79 15.12
C SER A 336 -8.56 2.63 14.73
N LEU A 337 -8.97 1.40 15.02
CA LEU A 337 -8.18 0.20 14.73
C LEU A 337 -8.92 -0.67 13.71
N THR A 338 -8.27 -0.94 12.57
CA THR A 338 -8.83 -1.76 11.50
C THR A 338 -7.88 -2.90 11.17
N LEU A 339 -8.35 -4.14 11.26
CA LEU A 339 -7.58 -5.31 10.83
C LEU A 339 -7.77 -5.52 9.32
N VAL A 340 -6.68 -5.48 8.57
CA VAL A 340 -6.62 -5.62 7.11
C VAL A 340 -5.80 -6.87 6.75
N ASP A 341 -6.29 -7.64 5.79
CA ASP A 341 -5.62 -8.81 5.23
C ASP A 341 -5.32 -8.57 3.75
N ASN A 342 -4.15 -9.01 3.31
CA ASN A 342 -3.69 -8.93 1.93
C ASN A 342 -4.25 -10.07 1.05
N ARG A 343 -4.91 -11.09 1.61
CA ARG A 343 -5.31 -12.32 0.89
C ARG A 343 -6.79 -12.73 1.08
N SER A 344 -7.69 -11.74 1.00
CA SER A 344 -9.16 -11.72 0.81
C SER A 344 -10.11 -12.93 1.05
N SER A 345 -9.74 -14.08 1.62
CA SER A 345 -10.71 -15.17 1.87
C SER A 345 -10.67 -15.89 3.23
N LEU A 346 -9.81 -15.49 4.20
CA LEU A 346 -9.60 -16.30 5.41
C LEU A 346 -9.52 -15.54 6.74
N PHE A 347 -10.46 -14.64 7.01
CA PHE A 347 -10.54 -14.00 8.32
C PHE A 347 -10.94 -14.99 9.43
N LYS A 348 -9.92 -15.64 10.02
CA LYS A 348 -10.03 -16.45 11.24
C LYS A 348 -9.83 -15.64 12.52
N PHE A 349 -9.50 -14.35 12.41
CA PHE A 349 -9.28 -13.45 13.54
C PHE A 349 -10.14 -12.19 13.42
N ARG A 350 -10.33 -11.49 14.54
CA ARG A 350 -10.97 -10.17 14.58
C ARG A 350 -10.30 -9.30 15.63
N LEU A 351 -10.44 -7.99 15.49
CA LEU A 351 -10.04 -7.04 16.51
C LEU A 351 -11.29 -6.44 17.15
N LYS A 352 -11.45 -6.58 18.45
CA LYS A 352 -12.59 -6.03 19.20
C LYS A 352 -12.08 -5.32 20.45
N ASP A 353 -12.35 -4.02 20.58
CA ASP A 353 -11.93 -3.21 21.73
C ASP A 353 -10.41 -3.30 22.01
N GLY A 354 -9.60 -3.31 20.94
CA GLY A 354 -8.15 -3.50 21.01
C GLY A 354 -7.69 -4.93 21.31
N GLN A 355 -8.60 -5.89 21.48
CA GLN A 355 -8.27 -7.30 21.71
C GLN A 355 -8.31 -8.09 20.41
N LEU A 356 -7.20 -8.73 20.05
CA LEU A 356 -7.13 -9.68 18.95
C LEU A 356 -7.77 -11.01 19.41
N GLN A 357 -8.77 -11.47 18.67
CA GLN A 357 -9.54 -12.67 19.03
C GLN A 357 -9.64 -13.63 17.85
N VAL A 358 -9.81 -14.92 18.16
CA VAL A 358 -10.22 -15.93 17.19
C VAL A 358 -11.67 -15.67 16.78
N ASN A 359 -11.93 -15.59 15.48
CA ASN A 359 -13.25 -15.30 14.91
C ASN A 359 -13.90 -16.52 14.24
N ASN A 360 -13.11 -17.54 13.89
CA ASN A 360 -13.61 -18.75 13.25
C ASN A 360 -12.67 -19.92 13.56
N THR A 361 -13.12 -21.16 13.39
CA THR A 361 -12.34 -22.36 13.70
C THR A 361 -11.07 -22.42 12.87
N LEU A 362 -9.99 -22.87 13.50
CA LEU A 362 -8.74 -23.16 12.84
C LEU A 362 -8.75 -24.64 12.44
N ASN A 363 -8.12 -24.98 11.34
CA ASN A 363 -8.00 -26.37 10.88
C ASN A 363 -6.60 -26.52 10.26
N TYR A 364 -5.72 -27.19 11.00
CA TYR A 364 -4.34 -27.42 10.61
C TYR A 364 -4.23 -28.36 9.41
N ASP A 365 -5.10 -29.36 9.35
CA ASP A 365 -5.12 -30.42 8.32
C ASP A 365 -5.70 -29.98 6.96
N SER A 366 -6.22 -28.76 6.88
CA SER A 366 -6.81 -28.23 5.65
C SER A 366 -5.75 -27.97 4.58
N ALA A 367 -6.07 -28.28 3.32
CA ALA A 367 -5.18 -28.00 2.19
C ALA A 367 -4.81 -26.51 2.09
N GLU A 368 -5.75 -25.65 2.46
CA GLU A 368 -5.54 -24.20 2.51
C GLU A 368 -4.50 -23.79 3.56
N MET A 369 -4.55 -24.37 4.76
CA MET A 369 -3.54 -24.14 5.80
C MET A 369 -2.15 -24.58 5.33
N ALA A 370 -2.06 -25.75 4.69
CA ALA A 370 -0.80 -26.26 4.16
C ALA A 370 -0.21 -25.32 3.09
N THR A 371 -1.04 -24.73 2.21
CA THR A 371 -0.57 -23.75 1.22
C THR A 371 -0.07 -22.44 1.83
N ASN A 372 -0.51 -22.13 3.05
CA ASN A 372 -0.11 -20.94 3.80
C ASN A 372 1.02 -21.22 4.81
N ASN A 373 1.75 -22.34 4.68
CA ASN A 373 2.81 -22.75 5.60
C ASN A 373 2.36 -22.79 7.08
N PHE A 374 1.11 -23.16 7.34
CA PHE A 374 0.53 -23.22 8.68
C PHE A 374 0.49 -21.88 9.43
N GLN A 375 0.45 -20.77 8.68
CA GLN A 375 0.49 -19.42 9.22
C GLN A 375 -0.57 -18.50 8.63
N TYR A 376 -1.04 -17.58 9.47
CA TYR A 376 -1.85 -16.44 9.05
C TYR A 376 -1.06 -15.14 9.24
N GLU A 377 -1.17 -14.27 8.24
CA GLU A 377 -0.57 -12.93 8.26
C GLU A 377 -1.67 -11.89 8.10
N ALA A 378 -1.66 -10.86 8.95
CA ALA A 378 -2.53 -9.71 8.82
C ALA A 378 -1.83 -8.43 9.31
N THR A 379 -2.43 -7.28 9.02
CA THR A 379 -1.94 -5.98 9.45
C THR A 379 -3.06 -5.23 10.14
N ILE A 380 -2.85 -4.76 11.37
CA ILE A 380 -3.75 -3.80 12.02
C ILE A 380 -3.28 -2.40 11.62
N LEU A 381 -4.18 -1.61 11.04
CA LEU A 381 -4.03 -0.19 10.80
C LEU A 381 -4.59 0.57 12.00
N ALA A 382 -3.78 1.42 12.61
CA ALA A 382 -4.20 2.34 13.64
C ALA A 382 -4.20 3.75 13.07
N THR A 383 -5.38 4.36 12.95
CA THR A 383 -5.58 5.65 12.29
C THR A 383 -6.17 6.64 13.28
N ASP A 384 -5.51 7.78 13.47
CA ASP A 384 -6.03 8.87 14.30
C ASP A 384 -7.21 9.60 13.64
N THR A 385 -7.80 10.54 14.37
CA THR A 385 -8.88 11.41 13.88
C THR A 385 -8.41 12.80 13.53
N GLY A 386 -7.11 13.01 13.38
CA GLY A 386 -6.52 14.29 13.04
C GLY A 386 -6.79 14.66 11.59
N THR A 387 -6.35 15.86 11.21
CA THR A 387 -6.56 16.37 9.85
C THR A 387 -5.25 16.92 9.29
N PRO A 388 -4.67 16.28 8.25
CA PRO A 388 -5.08 14.99 7.67
C PRO A 388 -4.88 13.84 8.67
N PRO A 389 -5.63 12.73 8.57
CA PRO A 389 -5.44 11.59 9.47
C PRO A 389 -4.12 10.88 9.18
N LEU A 390 -3.39 10.49 10.22
CA LEU A 390 -2.15 9.70 10.10
C LEU A 390 -2.40 8.25 10.55
N THR A 391 -1.55 7.33 10.09
CA THR A 391 -1.76 5.89 10.30
C THR A 391 -0.47 5.17 10.61
N SER A 392 -0.51 4.26 11.59
CA SER A 392 0.55 3.29 11.87
C SER A 392 0.10 1.86 11.60
N GLN A 393 1.07 0.96 11.43
CA GLN A 393 0.84 -0.44 11.08
C GLN A 393 1.41 -1.37 12.15
N VAL A 394 0.61 -2.36 12.55
CA VAL A 394 1.01 -3.41 13.49
C VAL A 394 0.85 -4.75 12.80
N ARG A 395 1.93 -5.53 12.74
CA ARG A 395 1.93 -6.82 12.05
C ARG A 395 1.35 -7.91 12.95
N VAL A 396 0.60 -8.82 12.37
CA VAL A 396 0.05 -10.00 13.07
C VAL A 396 0.52 -11.25 12.34
N LEU A 397 1.24 -12.10 13.06
CA LEU A 397 1.70 -13.41 12.60
C LEU A 397 1.21 -14.48 13.57
N VAL A 398 0.35 -15.37 13.09
CA VAL A 398 -0.20 -16.47 13.89
C VAL A 398 0.20 -17.80 13.25
N SER A 399 0.98 -18.60 13.96
CA SER A 399 1.29 -19.98 13.58
C SER A 399 0.28 -20.92 14.23
N VAL A 400 -0.30 -21.82 13.46
CA VAL A 400 -1.23 -22.82 13.99
C VAL A 400 -0.46 -24.08 14.37
N THR A 401 -0.72 -24.61 15.55
CA THR A 401 -0.08 -25.85 16.05
C THR A 401 -1.05 -27.04 15.96
N PRO A 402 -0.60 -28.20 15.47
CA PRO A 402 -1.44 -29.38 15.28
C PRO A 402 -1.87 -30.03 16.60
N VAL A 403 -3.02 -30.68 16.60
CA VAL A 403 -3.55 -31.53 17.67
C VAL A 403 -4.03 -32.85 17.06
N ASN A 404 -3.85 -33.96 17.79
CA ASN A 404 -4.45 -35.24 17.41
C ASN A 404 -5.89 -35.27 17.94
N GLU A 405 -6.87 -35.13 17.05
CA GLU A 405 -8.29 -35.01 17.36
C GLU A 405 -9.21 -36.00 16.61
N HIS A 406 -8.73 -36.68 15.58
CA HIS A 406 -9.45 -37.69 14.82
C HIS A 406 -8.87 -39.10 15.04
N ASP A 407 -9.70 -40.05 15.46
CA ASP A 407 -9.28 -41.45 15.54
C ASP A 407 -9.14 -42.09 14.15
N PRO A 408 -8.21 -43.05 13.94
CA PRO A 408 -8.09 -43.81 12.69
C PRO A 408 -9.37 -44.57 12.33
N VAL A 409 -9.85 -44.43 11.08
CA VAL A 409 -11.08 -45.06 10.58
C VAL A 409 -10.77 -46.13 9.53
N PHE A 410 -11.30 -47.34 9.72
CA PHE A 410 -11.17 -48.47 8.78
C PHE A 410 -12.06 -48.33 7.53
N GLN A 411 -11.52 -48.64 6.35
CA GLN A 411 -12.24 -48.64 5.06
C GLN A 411 -12.89 -49.99 4.71
N THR A 412 -12.31 -51.12 5.15
CA THR A 412 -12.78 -52.46 4.81
C THR A 412 -13.33 -53.16 6.04
N LEU A 413 -14.56 -53.67 5.96
CA LEU A 413 -15.29 -54.19 7.12
C LEU A 413 -15.57 -55.70 7.07
N PHE A 414 -15.31 -56.40 5.95
CA PHE A 414 -15.51 -57.86 5.86
C PHE A 414 -14.66 -58.53 4.78
N PHE A 415 -14.21 -59.75 5.06
CA PHE A 415 -13.57 -60.67 4.12
C PHE A 415 -14.27 -62.03 4.18
N SER A 416 -14.36 -62.71 3.03
CA SER A 416 -14.87 -64.08 2.94
C SER A 416 -13.73 -65.02 2.57
N VAL A 417 -13.49 -66.03 3.41
CA VAL A 417 -12.45 -67.03 3.19
C VAL A 417 -13.10 -68.39 3.02
N PRO A 418 -12.91 -69.09 1.88
CA PRO A 418 -13.40 -70.45 1.70
C PRO A 418 -12.78 -71.41 2.71
N GLU A 419 -13.60 -72.34 3.20
CA GLU A 419 -13.12 -73.46 4.01
C GLU A 419 -12.09 -74.29 3.22
N GLY A 420 -10.98 -74.67 3.85
CA GLY A 420 -9.88 -75.40 3.22
C GLY A 420 -8.82 -74.54 2.52
N THR A 421 -8.84 -73.21 2.72
CA THR A 421 -7.79 -72.31 2.24
C THR A 421 -6.44 -72.63 2.91
N ARG A 422 -5.34 -72.63 2.13
CA ARG A 422 -4.01 -73.02 2.65
C ARG A 422 -3.42 -71.95 3.60
N PRO A 423 -2.68 -72.34 4.64
CA PRO A 423 -1.85 -71.43 5.43
C PRO A 423 -0.92 -70.58 4.55
N GLY A 424 -0.73 -69.32 4.94
CA GLY A 424 0.01 -68.31 4.18
C GLY A 424 -0.78 -67.67 3.04
N THR A 425 -2.01 -68.10 2.76
CA THR A 425 -2.84 -67.46 1.73
C THR A 425 -3.32 -66.10 2.21
N ALA A 426 -3.19 -65.09 1.37
CA ALA A 426 -3.69 -63.75 1.67
C ALA A 426 -5.22 -63.71 1.67
N VAL A 427 -5.78 -63.31 2.81
CA VAL A 427 -7.22 -63.10 3.02
C VAL A 427 -7.68 -61.79 2.41
N GLY A 428 -6.86 -60.75 2.55
CA GLY A 428 -7.15 -59.42 2.06
C GLY A 428 -6.25 -58.37 2.71
N THR A 429 -6.54 -57.11 2.41
CA THR A 429 -5.82 -55.96 2.95
C THR A 429 -6.80 -55.04 3.66
N VAL A 430 -6.50 -54.64 4.89
CA VAL A 430 -7.25 -53.64 5.65
C VAL A 430 -6.51 -52.31 5.58
N VAL A 431 -7.25 -51.25 5.35
CA VAL A 431 -6.74 -49.88 5.31
C VAL A 431 -7.49 -49.09 6.37
N ALA A 432 -6.77 -48.46 7.29
CA ALA A 432 -7.29 -47.38 8.11
C ALA A 432 -6.71 -46.05 7.63
N ARG A 433 -7.46 -44.97 7.87
CA ARG A 433 -7.02 -43.61 7.57
C ARG A 433 -7.26 -42.74 8.78
N ASP A 434 -6.27 -41.91 9.06
CA ASP A 434 -6.28 -40.86 10.06
C ASP A 434 -6.04 -39.55 9.29
N THR A 435 -6.73 -38.50 9.69
CA THR A 435 -6.71 -37.21 8.98
C THR A 435 -5.84 -36.17 9.66
N ASP A 436 -5.29 -36.48 10.84
CA ASP A 436 -4.50 -35.54 11.62
C ASP A 436 -3.04 -35.55 11.16
N TRP A 437 -2.58 -34.49 10.52
CA TRP A 437 -1.17 -34.29 10.21
C TRP A 437 -0.49 -33.55 11.36
N PRO A 438 0.67 -34.00 11.88
CA PRO A 438 1.50 -35.12 11.44
C PRO A 438 1.27 -36.42 12.25
N PHE A 439 0.09 -36.58 12.85
CA PHE A 439 -0.25 -37.70 13.73
C PHE A 439 -0.85 -38.92 13.00
N ASP A 440 -0.84 -38.92 11.67
CA ASP A 440 -1.46 -39.90 10.78
C ASP A 440 -0.76 -41.27 10.71
N ASN A 441 0.19 -41.55 11.61
CA ASN A 441 0.93 -42.80 11.65
C ASN A 441 0.13 -43.90 12.34
N ILE A 442 -0.37 -44.86 11.55
CA ILE A 442 -1.22 -45.93 12.03
C ILE A 442 -0.44 -47.23 12.25
N ARG A 443 -0.68 -47.86 13.40
CA ARG A 443 -0.21 -49.23 13.72
C ARG A 443 -1.40 -50.16 13.94
N TYR A 444 -1.29 -51.37 13.40
CA TYR A 444 -2.35 -52.38 13.45
C TYR A 444 -1.95 -53.53 14.37
N SER A 445 -2.92 -54.10 15.09
CA SER A 445 -2.74 -55.32 15.87
C SER A 445 -4.04 -56.12 15.92
N ILE A 446 -3.94 -57.44 16.07
CA ILE A 446 -5.10 -58.31 16.35
C ILE A 446 -5.22 -58.41 17.88
N THR A 447 -6.28 -57.83 18.44
CA THR A 447 -6.52 -57.80 19.88
C THR A 447 -7.32 -59.00 20.39
N THR A 448 -8.23 -59.53 19.56
CA THR A 448 -9.08 -60.68 19.86
C THR A 448 -9.47 -61.43 18.58
N GLY A 449 -9.41 -62.76 18.57
CA GLY A 449 -9.74 -63.59 17.41
C GLY A 449 -8.75 -64.74 17.26
N ASP A 450 -9.26 -65.91 16.88
CA ASP A 450 -8.57 -67.20 16.91
C ASP A 450 -7.21 -67.19 16.18
N THR A 451 -6.34 -68.12 16.59
CA THR A 451 -5.02 -68.45 16.01
C THR A 451 -5.02 -68.74 14.50
N MET A 452 -6.18 -68.66 13.84
CA MET A 452 -6.44 -68.91 12.43
C MET A 452 -5.91 -67.83 11.48
N PHE A 453 -5.58 -66.63 11.96
CA PHE A 453 -5.10 -65.53 11.13
C PHE A 453 -3.88 -64.83 11.73
N THR A 454 -2.99 -64.36 10.86
CA THR A 454 -1.81 -63.57 11.22
C THR A 454 -1.71 -62.30 10.39
N ILE A 455 -1.01 -61.32 10.95
CA ILE A 455 -0.63 -60.09 10.25
C ILE A 455 0.65 -60.39 9.45
N ASP A 456 0.66 -60.03 8.17
CA ASP A 456 1.85 -60.10 7.33
C ASP A 456 2.93 -59.12 7.84
N PRO A 457 4.11 -59.60 8.31
CA PRO A 457 5.17 -58.74 8.84
C PRO A 457 5.79 -57.82 7.78
N GLU A 458 5.82 -58.21 6.50
CA GLU A 458 6.33 -57.35 5.42
C GLU A 458 5.34 -56.23 5.08
N GLY A 459 4.03 -56.49 5.20
CA GLY A 459 2.98 -55.48 5.04
C GLY A 459 2.90 -54.48 6.20
N ALA A 460 3.24 -54.91 7.41
CA ALA A 460 3.30 -54.06 8.60
C ALA A 460 4.52 -53.10 8.61
N GLU A 461 5.64 -53.49 8.00
CA GLU A 461 6.86 -52.66 7.95
C GLU A 461 6.92 -51.71 6.74
N HIS A 462 6.27 -52.03 5.61
CA HIS A 462 6.45 -51.26 4.36
C HIS A 462 5.33 -50.28 4.00
N THR A 463 4.16 -50.34 4.62
CA THR A 463 3.10 -49.36 4.35
C THR A 463 2.29 -49.07 5.62
N GLY A 464 2.57 -47.97 6.31
CA GLY A 464 1.72 -47.46 7.41
C GLY A 464 0.27 -47.10 7.00
N ILE A 465 -0.17 -47.54 5.82
CA ILE A 465 -1.45 -47.23 5.17
C ILE A 465 -2.28 -48.51 4.96
N SER A 466 -1.68 -49.70 4.98
CA SER A 466 -2.42 -50.93 4.67
C SER A 466 -1.80 -52.16 5.32
N LEU A 467 -2.65 -53.08 5.77
CA LEU A 467 -2.25 -54.31 6.43
C LEU A 467 -2.79 -55.53 5.72
N ARG A 468 -1.92 -56.47 5.35
CA ARG A 468 -2.31 -57.73 4.71
C ARG A 468 -2.54 -58.82 5.77
N PHE A 469 -3.66 -59.53 5.64
CA PHE A 469 -4.02 -60.67 6.50
C PHE A 469 -3.70 -61.99 5.80
N LEU A 470 -3.16 -62.94 6.54
CA LEU A 470 -2.86 -64.29 6.08
C LEU A 470 -3.67 -65.33 6.86
N VAL A 471 -4.04 -66.42 6.18
CA VAL A 471 -4.52 -67.65 6.84
C VAL A 471 -3.34 -68.29 7.58
N ASN A 472 -3.50 -68.68 8.83
CA ASN A 472 -2.44 -69.25 9.65
C ASN A 472 -2.53 -70.79 9.79
N ILE A 473 -3.72 -71.38 9.61
CA ILE A 473 -3.98 -72.82 9.80
C ILE A 473 -4.87 -73.38 8.70
#